data_AF-I1CVK6-F1
#
_entry.id   AF-I1CVK6-F1
#
_cell.length_a   1.000
_cell.length_b   1.000
_cell.length_c   1.000
_cell.angle_alpha   90.00
_cell.angle_beta   90.00
_cell.angle_gamma   90.00
#
_symmetry.space_group_name_H-M   'P 1'
#
loop_
_entity.id
_entity.type
_entity.pdbx_description
1 polymer ?
#
loop_
_entity_poly.entity_id
_entity_poly.type
_entity_poly.pdbx_seq_one_letter_code
_entity_poly.pdbx_strand_id
1 'polypeptide(L)'
;MAPPSSYPIAGIVFFIAHPQLWLKTLCPFLLTLLFGLVSLILSFVYLLPLQAHALIDAHCPSWLAWIVSVIFVLLESALMDLIFFAIILPIFQDALFDATLRARGLDRMFATRIEVSNLLLCCRGISSGLAMVWFLILAQILILIITAPLHLIPVVGTFISCYINGWVACWGHHIHYDLEFRGLSVSQSKSMAWKDREAYCQFGTVAVALELIPLFNLLFMWTNVVGAALYVGDKYEKNEKEIMKRQNASMSTEALVEIKC
;
A
#
# COMPACT_ATOMS: atom_id res chain seq x y z
N MET A 1 -23.09 -8.46 1.81
CA MET A 1 -21.65 -8.14 1.77
C MET A 1 -20.97 -9.37 1.22
N ALA A 2 -20.21 -9.23 0.14
CA ALA A 2 -19.48 -10.35 -0.45
C ALA A 2 -18.36 -10.83 0.52
N PRO A 3 -17.89 -12.08 0.40
CA PRO A 3 -16.79 -12.56 1.23
C PRO A 3 -15.53 -11.72 0.99
N PRO A 4 -14.72 -11.40 2.03
CA PRO A 4 -13.51 -10.57 1.91
C PRO A 4 -12.52 -11.04 0.84
N SER A 5 -12.43 -12.34 0.60
CA SER A 5 -11.58 -12.95 -0.43
C SER A 5 -11.98 -12.63 -1.87
N SER A 6 -13.21 -12.16 -2.11
CA SER A 6 -13.71 -11.86 -3.46
C SER A 6 -13.38 -10.45 -3.95
N TYR A 7 -13.08 -9.52 -3.05
CA TYR A 7 -12.83 -8.13 -3.42
C TYR A 7 -11.54 -7.89 -4.23
N PRO A 8 -10.42 -8.63 -4.04
CA PRO A 8 -9.27 -8.49 -4.92
C PRO A 8 -9.62 -8.81 -6.38
N ILE A 9 -10.42 -9.87 -6.60
CA ILE A 9 -10.90 -10.25 -7.94
C ILE A 9 -11.90 -9.20 -8.48
N ALA A 10 -12.82 -8.74 -7.64
CA ALA A 10 -13.75 -7.66 -8.01
C ALA A 10 -13.00 -6.36 -8.37
N GLY A 11 -11.89 -6.07 -7.69
CA GLY A 11 -11.01 -4.95 -7.96
C GLY A 11 -10.40 -5.01 -9.36
N ILE A 12 -9.97 -6.20 -9.81
CA ILE A 12 -9.47 -6.40 -11.18
C ILE A 12 -10.57 -6.09 -12.21
N VAL A 13 -11.76 -6.68 -12.03
CA VAL A 13 -12.88 -6.48 -12.96
C VAL A 13 -13.31 -5.02 -12.99
N PHE A 14 -13.39 -4.36 -11.84
CA PHE A 14 -13.75 -2.96 -11.72
C PHE A 14 -12.70 -2.04 -12.35
N PHE A 15 -11.41 -2.34 -12.15
CA PHE A 15 -10.31 -1.61 -12.78
C PHE A 15 -10.39 -1.69 -14.30
N ILE A 16 -10.65 -2.89 -14.85
CA ILE A 16 -10.80 -3.06 -16.31
C ILE A 16 -12.01 -2.29 -16.85
N ALA A 17 -13.12 -2.25 -16.10
CA ALA A 17 -14.34 -1.57 -16.51
C ALA A 17 -14.25 -0.03 -16.49
N HIS A 18 -13.27 0.56 -15.80
CA HIS A 18 -13.15 2.01 -15.62
C HIS A 18 -11.80 2.56 -16.13
N PRO A 19 -11.71 2.95 -17.42
CA PRO A 19 -10.48 3.47 -18.03
C PRO A 19 -9.90 4.71 -17.35
N GLN A 20 -10.75 5.49 -16.65
CA GLN A 20 -10.34 6.66 -15.87
C GLN A 20 -9.33 6.33 -14.76
N LEU A 21 -9.36 5.10 -14.24
CA LEU A 21 -8.42 4.63 -13.21
C LEU A 21 -7.04 4.35 -13.81
N TRP A 22 -6.97 3.91 -15.07
CA TRP A 22 -5.71 3.54 -15.72
C TRP A 22 -4.79 4.75 -15.89
N LEU A 23 -5.35 5.91 -16.21
CA LEU A 23 -4.58 7.14 -16.35
C LEU A 23 -3.95 7.57 -15.01
N LYS A 24 -4.67 7.36 -13.91
CA LYS A 24 -4.17 7.63 -12.55
C LYS A 24 -3.06 6.65 -12.17
N THR A 25 -3.17 5.38 -12.58
CA THR A 25 -2.15 4.36 -12.37
C THR A 25 -0.90 4.56 -13.24
N LEU A 26 -1.03 5.08 -14.47
CA LEU A 26 0.10 5.29 -15.37
C LEU A 26 0.98 6.48 -14.94
N CYS A 27 0.38 7.51 -14.34
CA CYS A 27 1.09 8.69 -13.85
C CYS A 27 2.29 8.41 -12.93
N PRO A 28 2.17 7.60 -11.85
CA PRO A 28 3.30 7.29 -10.98
C PRO A 28 4.39 6.51 -11.71
N PHE A 29 4.07 5.62 -12.64
CA PHE A 29 5.08 4.91 -13.45
C PHE A 29 5.88 5.86 -14.33
N LEU A 30 5.22 6.80 -14.99
CA LEU A 30 5.92 7.79 -15.83
C LEU A 30 6.78 8.73 -14.98
N LEU A 31 6.26 9.13 -13.82
CA LEU A 31 6.99 10.00 -12.90
C LEU A 31 8.25 9.32 -12.33
N THR A 32 8.16 8.04 -11.93
CA THR A 32 9.29 7.28 -11.39
C THR A 32 10.31 6.93 -12.48
N LEU A 33 9.85 6.64 -13.69
CA LEU A 33 10.73 6.45 -14.85
C LEU A 33 11.52 7.72 -15.18
N LEU A 34 10.84 8.88 -15.20
CA LEU A 34 11.48 10.16 -15.46
C LEU A 34 12.50 10.50 -14.37
N PHE A 35 12.11 10.33 -13.10
CA PHE A 35 13.00 10.55 -11.96
C PHE A 35 14.22 9.64 -12.03
N GLY A 36 14.03 8.35 -12.33
CA GLY A 36 15.13 7.38 -12.44
C GLY A 36 16.11 7.72 -13.56
N LEU A 37 15.61 8.18 -14.72
CA LEU A 37 16.48 8.62 -15.81
C LEU A 37 17.31 9.85 -15.40
N VAL A 38 16.69 10.84 -14.76
CA VAL A 38 17.38 12.05 -14.30
C VAL A 38 18.39 11.72 -13.20
N SER A 39 17.99 10.94 -12.20
CA SER A 39 18.81 10.43 -11.09
C SER A 39 20.05 9.70 -11.61
N LEU A 40 19.87 8.79 -12.57
CA LEU A 40 20.97 8.05 -13.20
C LEU A 40 21.93 8.98 -13.94
N ILE A 41 21.42 9.87 -14.80
CA ILE A 41 22.27 10.79 -15.58
C ILE A 41 23.07 11.70 -14.65
N LEU A 42 22.43 12.29 -13.64
CA LEU A 42 23.12 13.15 -12.67
C LEU A 42 24.17 12.38 -11.88
N SER A 43 23.88 11.14 -11.48
CA SER A 43 24.84 10.32 -10.74
C SER A 43 26.06 9.95 -11.61
N PHE A 44 25.87 9.65 -12.89
CA PHE A 44 27.00 9.41 -13.81
C PHE A 44 27.81 10.67 -14.12
N VAL A 45 27.19 11.84 -14.18
CA VAL A 45 27.89 13.10 -14.48
C VAL A 45 28.66 13.63 -13.27
N TYR A 46 28.07 13.57 -12.07
CA TYR A 46 28.62 14.24 -10.88
C TYR A 46 29.24 13.26 -9.88
N LEU A 47 28.58 12.16 -9.53
CA LEU A 47 29.06 11.22 -8.51
C LEU A 47 30.21 10.35 -9.02
N LEU A 48 30.14 9.88 -10.26
CA LEU A 48 31.15 8.99 -10.83
C LEU A 48 32.57 9.58 -10.78
N PRO A 49 32.85 10.78 -11.32
CA PRO A 49 34.20 11.34 -11.24
C PRO A 49 34.60 11.65 -9.79
N LEU A 50 33.68 12.15 -8.97
CA LEU A 50 33.95 12.48 -7.56
C LEU A 50 34.42 11.24 -6.78
N GLN A 51 33.72 10.11 -6.94
CA GLN A 51 34.06 8.85 -6.28
C GLN A 51 35.35 8.25 -6.84
N ALA A 52 35.53 8.25 -8.16
CA ALA A 52 36.73 7.68 -8.78
C ALA A 52 37.99 8.40 -8.28
N HIS A 53 37.95 9.74 -8.20
CA HIS A 53 39.05 10.53 -7.64
C HIS A 53 39.27 10.29 -6.15
N ALA A 54 38.19 10.21 -5.35
CA ALA A 54 38.31 9.91 -3.92
C ALA A 54 38.93 8.51 -3.65
N LEU A 55 38.62 7.50 -4.48
CA LEU A 55 39.24 6.18 -4.36
C LEU A 55 40.72 6.18 -4.80
N ILE A 56 41.08 6.96 -5.82
CA ILE A 56 42.48 7.12 -6.25
C ILE A 56 43.30 7.77 -5.14
N ASP A 57 42.76 8.81 -4.48
CA ASP A 57 43.40 9.47 -3.33
C ASP A 57 43.54 8.51 -2.13
N ALA A 58 42.63 7.55 -2.00
CA ALA A 58 42.68 6.47 -1.01
C ALA A 58 43.64 5.32 -1.37
N HIS A 59 44.54 5.52 -2.34
CA HIS A 59 45.55 4.55 -2.81
C HIS A 59 44.99 3.31 -3.53
N CYS A 60 43.77 3.37 -4.09
CA CYS A 60 43.31 2.32 -5.00
C CYS A 60 43.94 2.47 -6.40
N PRO A 61 44.29 1.36 -7.07
CA PRO A 61 44.77 1.41 -8.45
C PRO A 61 43.68 1.97 -9.36
N SER A 62 44.07 2.89 -10.26
CA SER A 62 43.13 3.72 -11.01
C SER A 62 42.07 2.92 -11.78
N TRP A 63 42.46 1.83 -12.45
CA TRP A 63 41.54 0.98 -13.20
C TRP A 63 40.46 0.33 -12.32
N LEU A 64 40.80 -0.03 -11.07
CA LEU A 64 39.86 -0.61 -10.11
C LEU A 64 38.93 0.46 -9.54
N ALA A 65 39.45 1.67 -9.28
CA ALA A 65 38.67 2.78 -8.77
C ALA A 65 37.48 3.10 -9.70
N TRP A 66 37.71 3.23 -11.01
CA TRP A 66 36.63 3.51 -11.98
C TRP A 66 35.57 2.40 -12.02
N ILE A 67 35.97 1.13 -11.98
CA ILE A 67 35.02 -0.01 -11.99
C ILE A 67 34.16 0.02 -10.72
N VAL A 68 34.78 0.21 -9.56
CA VAL A 68 34.07 0.26 -8.27
C VAL A 68 33.14 1.47 -8.20
N SER A 69 33.57 2.64 -8.68
CA SER A 69 32.73 3.83 -8.74
C SER A 69 31.50 3.66 -9.62
N VAL A 70 31.59 2.94 -10.75
CA VAL A 70 30.40 2.63 -11.56
C VAL A 70 29.39 1.81 -10.76
N ILE A 71 29.84 0.82 -9.99
CA ILE A 71 28.95 -0.02 -9.16
C ILE A 71 28.30 0.83 -8.05
N PHE A 72 29.06 1.70 -7.39
CA PHE A 72 28.53 2.59 -6.35
C PHE A 72 27.53 3.58 -6.90
N VAL A 73 27.81 4.22 -8.03
CA VAL A 73 26.87 5.11 -8.72
C VAL A 73 25.56 4.41 -9.06
N LEU A 74 25.61 3.19 -9.61
CA LEU A 74 24.41 2.41 -9.92
C LEU A 74 23.61 2.07 -8.66
N LEU A 75 24.30 1.71 -7.57
CA LEU A 75 23.66 1.39 -6.30
C LEU A 75 23.01 2.64 -5.68
N GLU A 76 23.72 3.76 -5.66
CA GLU A 76 23.24 5.03 -5.13
C GLU A 76 22.05 5.56 -5.93
N SER A 77 22.10 5.51 -7.27
CA SER A 77 20.96 5.89 -8.11
C SER A 77 19.76 4.98 -7.85
N ALA A 78 19.98 3.66 -7.73
CA ALA A 78 18.91 2.72 -7.42
C ALA A 78 18.29 2.96 -6.02
N LEU A 79 19.12 3.32 -5.03
CA LEU A 79 18.64 3.68 -3.69
C LEU A 79 17.82 4.97 -3.72
N MET A 80 18.27 5.99 -4.45
CA MET A 80 17.51 7.24 -4.61
C MET A 80 16.15 6.98 -5.28
N ASP A 81 16.13 6.16 -6.33
CA ASP A 81 14.89 5.79 -7.03
C ASP A 81 13.94 4.99 -6.14
N LEU A 82 14.47 4.07 -5.33
CA LEU A 82 13.69 3.28 -4.38
C LEU A 82 13.07 4.16 -3.29
N ILE A 83 13.84 5.11 -2.73
CA ILE A 83 13.33 6.06 -1.74
C ILE A 83 12.25 6.95 -2.35
N PHE A 84 12.48 7.47 -3.57
CA PHE A 84 11.50 8.26 -4.29
C PHE A 84 10.21 7.47 -4.54
N PHE A 85 10.33 6.24 -5.05
CA PHE A 85 9.21 5.34 -5.26
C PHE A 85 8.44 5.06 -3.96
N ALA A 86 9.14 4.83 -2.85
CA ALA A 86 8.51 4.58 -1.55
C ALA A 86 7.71 5.78 -1.01
N ILE A 87 8.08 7.01 -1.36
CA ILE A 87 7.35 8.22 -0.96
C ILE A 87 6.15 8.46 -1.88
N ILE A 88 6.36 8.29 -3.19
CA ILE A 88 5.35 8.58 -4.21
C ILE A 88 4.25 7.52 -4.22
N LEU A 89 4.59 6.24 -4.06
CA LEU A 89 3.65 5.13 -4.17
C LEU A 89 2.42 5.30 -3.26
N PRO A 90 2.55 5.54 -1.93
CA PRO A 90 1.39 5.71 -1.06
C PRO A 90 0.46 6.84 -1.51
N ILE A 91 1.00 7.98 -1.95
CA ILE A 91 0.21 9.14 -2.38
C ILE A 91 -0.68 8.77 -3.59
N PHE A 92 -0.14 8.02 -4.53
CA PHE A 92 -0.88 7.58 -5.70
C PHE A 92 -1.85 6.44 -5.41
N GLN A 93 -1.51 5.55 -4.47
CA GLN A 93 -2.43 4.51 -3.99
C GLN A 93 -3.65 5.16 -3.32
N ASP A 94 -3.44 6.17 -2.47
CA ASP A 94 -4.50 6.93 -1.82
C ASP A 94 -5.37 7.67 -2.85
N ALA A 95 -4.75 8.32 -3.84
CA ALA A 95 -5.48 8.98 -4.93
C ALA A 95 -6.30 7.99 -5.78
N LEU A 96 -5.80 6.78 -6.03
CA LEU A 96 -6.51 5.73 -6.75
C LEU A 96 -7.67 5.16 -5.92
N PHE A 97 -7.46 4.99 -4.61
CA PHE A 97 -8.47 4.56 -3.66
C PHE A 97 -9.66 5.55 -3.64
N ASP A 98 -9.36 6.84 -3.52
CA ASP A 98 -10.37 7.90 -3.55
C ASP A 98 -11.11 7.95 -4.89
N ALA A 99 -10.38 7.88 -6.01
CA ALA A 99 -10.98 7.84 -7.34
C ALA A 99 -11.91 6.63 -7.52
N THR A 100 -11.58 5.48 -6.91
CA THR A 100 -12.41 4.27 -6.95
C THR A 100 -13.72 4.48 -6.18
N LEU A 101 -13.66 5.10 -4.99
CA LEU A 101 -14.87 5.40 -4.21
C LEU A 101 -15.78 6.41 -4.92
N ARG A 102 -15.22 7.42 -5.58
CA ARG A 102 -15.98 8.38 -6.40
C ARG A 102 -16.60 7.70 -7.63
N ALA A 103 -15.85 6.84 -8.32
CA ALA A 103 -16.35 6.07 -9.46
C ALA A 103 -17.54 5.16 -9.06
N ARG A 104 -17.56 4.70 -7.81
CA ARG A 104 -18.66 3.92 -7.23
C ARG A 104 -19.87 4.77 -6.81
N GLY A 105 -19.77 6.10 -6.80
CA GLY A 105 -20.84 7.02 -6.39
C GLY A 105 -20.90 7.28 -4.89
N LEU A 106 -19.81 7.04 -4.16
CA LEU A 106 -19.70 7.31 -2.72
C LEU A 106 -19.16 8.72 -2.43
N ASP A 107 -19.40 9.69 -3.31
CA ASP A 107 -18.92 11.08 -3.17
C ASP A 107 -19.35 11.74 -1.85
N ARG A 108 -20.54 11.40 -1.35
CA ARG A 108 -21.06 11.86 -0.06
C ARG A 108 -20.15 11.53 1.13
N MET A 109 -19.35 10.49 1.03
CA MET A 109 -18.41 10.09 2.07
C MET A 109 -17.30 11.14 2.27
N PHE A 110 -16.95 11.86 1.20
CA PHE A 110 -15.89 12.87 1.23
C PHE A 110 -16.32 14.16 1.93
N ALA A 111 -17.62 14.41 2.12
CA ALA A 111 -18.13 15.59 2.80
C ALA A 111 -17.75 15.64 4.29
N THR A 112 -17.48 14.49 4.90
CA THR A 112 -17.07 14.36 6.31
C THR A 112 -15.57 14.06 6.45
N ARG A 113 -14.80 14.18 5.37
CA ARG A 113 -13.35 13.89 5.39
C ARG A 113 -12.63 14.89 6.27
N ILE A 114 -11.77 14.38 7.15
CA ILE A 114 -10.84 15.21 7.92
C ILE A 114 -9.58 15.35 7.06
N GLU A 115 -9.25 16.57 6.66
CA GLU A 115 -8.01 16.83 5.94
C GLU A 115 -6.81 16.57 6.86
N VAL A 116 -6.12 15.46 6.62
CA VAL A 116 -4.83 15.18 7.26
C VAL A 116 -3.75 15.89 6.43
N SER A 117 -2.80 16.57 7.09
CA SER A 117 -1.76 17.31 6.37
C SER A 117 -0.87 16.37 5.55
N ASN A 118 -0.63 16.74 4.28
CA ASN A 118 0.21 15.98 3.35
C ASN A 118 1.61 15.67 3.91
N LEU A 119 2.13 16.55 4.78
CA LEU A 119 3.41 16.36 5.46
C LEU A 119 3.36 15.23 6.50
N LEU A 120 2.26 15.08 7.24
CA LEU A 120 2.08 13.97 8.18
C LEU A 120 1.89 12.66 7.44
N LEU A 121 1.19 12.69 6.29
CA LEU A 121 1.06 11.54 5.38
C LEU A 121 2.42 11.11 4.81
N CYS A 122 3.23 12.08 4.36
CA CYS A 122 4.58 11.85 3.84
C CYS A 122 5.54 11.38 4.95
N CYS A 123 5.51 12.01 6.13
CA CYS A 123 6.27 11.56 7.30
C CYS A 123 5.81 10.21 7.84
N ARG A 124 4.55 9.82 7.66
CA ARG A 124 4.04 8.48 7.96
C ARG A 124 4.48 7.48 6.90
N GLY A 125 4.48 7.85 5.62
CA GLY A 125 5.05 7.05 4.53
C GLY A 125 6.56 6.84 4.71
N ILE A 126 7.29 7.84 5.20
CA ILE A 126 8.73 7.74 5.49
C ILE A 126 8.97 7.02 6.83
N SER A 127 8.25 7.31 7.90
CA SER A 127 8.47 6.68 9.22
C SER A 127 7.95 5.24 9.26
N SER A 128 6.72 5.01 8.77
CA SER A 128 6.18 3.67 8.61
C SER A 128 6.90 2.96 7.48
N GLY A 129 7.18 3.59 6.34
CA GLY A 129 7.88 2.94 5.24
C GLY A 129 9.33 2.59 5.58
N LEU A 130 10.10 3.48 6.22
CA LEU A 130 11.47 3.16 6.61
C LEU A 130 11.50 2.17 7.78
N ALA A 131 10.65 2.32 8.81
CA ALA A 131 10.60 1.34 9.92
C ALA A 131 10.00 -0.01 9.49
N MET A 132 9.05 -0.03 8.55
CA MET A 132 8.45 -1.23 7.99
C MET A 132 9.33 -1.83 6.92
N VAL A 133 10.10 -1.07 6.14
CA VAL A 133 11.15 -1.58 5.23
C VAL A 133 12.32 -2.11 6.05
N TRP A 134 12.73 -1.45 7.13
CA TRP A 134 13.72 -2.00 8.06
C TRP A 134 13.19 -3.24 8.78
N PHE A 135 11.95 -3.23 9.25
CA PHE A 135 11.32 -4.39 9.89
C PHE A 135 11.06 -5.51 8.88
N LEU A 136 10.66 -5.20 7.64
CA LEU A 136 10.46 -6.16 6.56
C LEU A 136 11.80 -6.71 6.11
N ILE A 137 12.85 -5.92 5.92
CA ILE A 137 14.20 -6.40 5.60
C ILE A 137 14.73 -7.26 6.74
N LEU A 138 14.59 -6.82 8.00
CA LEU A 138 15.03 -7.60 9.16
C LEU A 138 14.20 -8.87 9.30
N ALA A 139 12.89 -8.81 9.10
CA ALA A 139 12.00 -9.96 9.07
C ALA A 139 12.26 -10.84 7.85
N GLN A 140 12.66 -10.30 6.69
CA GLN A 140 12.98 -11.02 5.47
C GLN A 140 14.30 -11.75 5.66
N ILE A 141 15.29 -11.14 6.32
CA ILE A 141 16.56 -11.76 6.70
C ILE A 141 16.30 -12.85 7.74
N LEU A 142 15.47 -12.58 8.75
CA LEU A 142 15.15 -13.53 9.80
C LEU A 142 14.26 -14.68 9.28
N ILE A 143 13.32 -14.39 8.38
CA ILE A 143 12.54 -15.35 7.60
C ILE A 143 13.49 -16.12 6.70
N LEU A 144 14.42 -15.52 5.97
CA LEU A 144 15.39 -16.21 5.10
C LEU A 144 16.25 -17.18 5.92
N ILE A 145 16.67 -16.79 7.12
CA ILE A 145 17.41 -17.65 8.06
C ILE A 145 16.52 -18.81 8.58
N ILE A 146 15.25 -18.55 8.90
CA ILE A 146 14.30 -19.56 9.40
C ILE A 146 13.71 -20.43 8.28
N THR A 147 13.58 -19.91 7.05
CA THR A 147 13.02 -20.56 5.86
C THR A 147 14.07 -21.16 4.96
N ALA A 148 15.37 -20.91 5.17
CA ALA A 148 16.45 -21.67 4.55
C ALA A 148 16.29 -23.20 4.71
N PRO A 149 15.93 -23.74 5.90
CA PRO A 149 15.57 -25.16 6.03
C PRO A 149 14.14 -25.49 5.54
N LEU A 150 13.24 -24.51 5.41
CA LEU A 150 11.83 -24.68 5.03
C LEU A 150 11.57 -24.58 3.51
N HIS A 151 12.52 -24.07 2.72
CA HIS A 151 12.51 -24.09 1.25
C HIS A 151 12.47 -25.52 0.66
N LEU A 152 12.57 -26.54 1.50
CA LEU A 152 12.37 -27.95 1.16
C LEU A 152 10.90 -28.29 0.83
N ILE A 153 9.92 -27.44 1.18
CA ILE A 153 8.48 -27.64 0.85
C ILE A 153 7.89 -26.36 0.22
N PRO A 154 8.03 -26.17 -1.10
CA PRO A 154 7.70 -24.91 -1.80
C PRO A 154 6.22 -24.49 -1.75
N VAL A 155 5.32 -25.38 -1.37
CA VAL A 155 3.87 -25.09 -1.34
C VAL A 155 3.44 -24.54 0.01
N VAL A 156 3.83 -25.18 1.12
CA VAL A 156 3.36 -24.82 2.46
C VAL A 156 3.93 -23.47 2.91
N GLY A 157 5.21 -23.21 2.63
CA GLY A 157 5.85 -21.93 2.97
C GLY A 157 5.19 -20.74 2.29
N THR A 158 4.79 -20.89 1.03
CA THR A 158 4.12 -19.85 0.24
C THR A 158 2.73 -19.51 0.81
N PHE A 159 1.94 -20.52 1.17
CA PHE A 159 0.63 -20.31 1.78
C PHE A 159 0.72 -19.59 3.13
N ILE A 160 1.65 -20.00 4.00
CA ILE A 160 1.86 -19.36 5.30
C ILE A 160 2.33 -17.91 5.12
N SER A 161 3.24 -17.68 4.19
CA SER A 161 3.72 -16.33 3.85
C SER A 161 2.58 -15.44 3.35
N CYS A 162 1.72 -15.93 2.46
CA CYS A 162 0.55 -15.18 1.98
C CYS A 162 -0.41 -14.84 3.12
N TYR A 163 -0.62 -15.76 4.07
CA TYR A 163 -1.51 -15.54 5.20
C TYR A 163 -0.98 -14.47 6.17
N ILE A 164 0.31 -14.54 6.52
CA ILE A 164 0.95 -13.59 7.44
C ILE A 164 1.06 -12.21 6.78
N ASN A 165 1.58 -12.15 5.55
CA ASN A 165 1.76 -10.90 4.82
C ASN A 165 0.43 -10.32 4.35
N GLY A 166 -0.59 -11.16 4.12
CA GLY A 166 -1.92 -10.73 3.72
C GLY A 166 -2.57 -9.79 4.73
N TRP A 167 -2.50 -10.11 6.03
CA TRP A 167 -3.03 -9.21 7.05
C TRP A 167 -2.39 -7.82 6.99
N VAL A 168 -1.06 -7.80 6.86
CA VAL A 168 -0.27 -6.56 6.79
C VAL A 168 -0.61 -5.76 5.53
N ALA A 169 -0.69 -6.41 4.36
CA ALA A 169 -1.04 -5.79 3.09
C ALA A 169 -2.45 -5.19 3.12
N CYS A 170 -3.45 -5.95 3.59
CA CYS A 170 -4.82 -5.48 3.72
C CYS A 170 -4.92 -4.28 4.68
N TRP A 171 -4.23 -4.33 5.83
CA TRP A 171 -4.19 -3.22 6.76
C TRP A 171 -3.53 -1.98 6.15
N GLY A 172 -2.44 -2.17 5.40
CA GLY A 172 -1.77 -1.12 4.65
C GLY A 172 -2.67 -0.37 3.68
N HIS A 173 -3.58 -1.06 2.98
CA HIS A 173 -4.55 -0.40 2.11
C HIS A 173 -5.69 0.30 2.87
N HIS A 174 -6.07 -0.22 4.04
CA HIS A 174 -7.18 0.32 4.84
C HIS A 174 -6.81 1.48 5.74
N ILE A 175 -5.52 1.64 6.06
CA ILE A 175 -5.06 2.63 7.03
C ILE A 175 -5.36 4.07 6.58
N HIS A 176 -5.28 4.33 5.27
CA HIS A 176 -5.68 5.59 4.64
C HIS A 176 -7.10 5.98 5.03
N TYR A 177 -8.02 5.04 4.79
CA TYR A 177 -9.42 5.21 5.11
C TYR A 177 -9.68 5.46 6.60
N ASP A 178 -9.07 4.65 7.47
CA ASP A 178 -9.26 4.75 8.91
C ASP A 178 -8.76 6.10 9.47
N LEU A 179 -7.69 6.66 8.91
CA LEU A 179 -7.15 7.95 9.34
C LEU A 179 -7.94 9.12 8.77
N GLU A 180 -8.16 9.17 7.46
CA GLU A 180 -8.68 10.36 6.79
C GLU A 180 -10.20 10.47 6.86
N PHE A 181 -10.91 9.35 6.76
CA PHE A 181 -12.36 9.36 6.74
C PHE A 181 -12.97 9.06 8.11
N ARG A 182 -12.27 8.30 8.96
CA ARG A 182 -12.74 7.98 10.32
C ARG A 182 -12.04 8.75 11.43
N GLY A 183 -10.95 9.47 11.12
CA GLY A 183 -10.19 10.23 12.13
C GLY A 183 -9.50 9.36 13.19
N LEU A 184 -9.30 8.06 12.93
CA LEU A 184 -8.68 7.15 13.90
C LEU A 184 -7.17 7.34 13.95
N SER A 185 -6.58 7.21 15.14
CA SER A 185 -5.12 7.08 15.26
C SER A 185 -4.62 5.74 14.69
N VAL A 186 -3.34 5.69 14.29
CA VAL A 186 -2.68 4.47 13.78
C VAL A 186 -2.82 3.29 14.77
N SER A 187 -2.67 3.55 16.07
CA SER A 187 -2.81 2.54 17.13
C SER A 187 -4.24 1.98 17.21
N GLN A 188 -5.25 2.84 17.09
CA GLN A 188 -6.66 2.43 17.08
C GLN A 188 -7.02 1.65 15.82
N SER A 189 -6.55 2.07 14.65
CA SER A 189 -6.71 1.32 13.39
C SER A 189 -6.09 -0.08 13.51
N LYS A 190 -4.85 -0.18 14.03
CA LYS A 190 -4.19 -1.47 14.26
C LYS A 190 -4.99 -2.37 15.20
N SER A 191 -5.47 -1.83 16.33
CA SER A 191 -6.29 -2.60 17.28
C SER A 191 -7.58 -3.10 16.64
N MET A 192 -8.22 -2.29 15.80
CA MET A 192 -9.43 -2.69 15.08
C MET A 192 -9.15 -3.76 14.02
N ALA A 193 -8.09 -3.60 13.23
CA ALA A 193 -7.66 -4.59 12.24
C ALA A 193 -7.27 -5.93 12.88
N TRP A 194 -6.80 -5.91 14.14
CA TRP A 194 -6.51 -7.12 14.90
C TRP A 194 -7.78 -7.84 15.36
N LYS A 195 -8.85 -7.11 15.70
CA LYS A 195 -10.15 -7.70 16.05
C LYS A 195 -10.78 -8.40 14.85
N ASP A 196 -10.70 -7.79 13.68
CA ASP A 196 -11.22 -8.32 12.41
C ASP A 196 -10.15 -9.12 11.62
N ARG A 197 -9.15 -9.70 12.30
CA ARG A 197 -7.97 -10.31 11.64
C ARG A 197 -8.32 -11.32 10.55
N GLU A 198 -9.35 -12.12 10.76
CA GLU A 198 -9.75 -13.17 9.82
C GLU A 198 -10.20 -12.57 8.48
N ALA A 199 -11.00 -11.51 8.51
CA ALA A 199 -11.47 -10.85 7.30
C ALA A 199 -10.31 -10.15 6.56
N TYR A 200 -9.38 -9.54 7.30
CA TYR A 200 -8.19 -8.91 6.72
C TYR A 200 -7.25 -9.96 6.11
N CYS A 201 -7.04 -11.10 6.78
CA CYS A 201 -6.26 -12.22 6.24
C CYS A 201 -6.91 -12.81 4.98
N GLN A 202 -8.23 -12.98 4.95
CA GLN A 202 -8.93 -13.54 3.78
C GLN A 202 -8.80 -12.66 2.54
N PHE A 203 -8.96 -11.35 2.69
CA PHE A 203 -8.70 -10.39 1.60
C PHE A 203 -7.21 -10.42 1.20
N GLY A 204 -6.34 -10.26 2.19
CA GLY A 204 -4.90 -10.11 1.98
C GLY A 204 -4.23 -11.35 1.41
N THR A 205 -4.68 -12.55 1.76
CA THR A 205 -4.12 -13.80 1.23
C THR A 205 -4.31 -13.87 -0.28
N VAL A 206 -5.50 -13.51 -0.78
CA VAL A 206 -5.78 -13.49 -2.22
C VAL A 206 -5.02 -12.35 -2.91
N ALA A 207 -4.98 -11.17 -2.29
CA ALA A 207 -4.23 -10.01 -2.80
C ALA A 207 -2.73 -10.32 -2.98
N VAL A 208 -2.10 -10.87 -1.94
CA VAL A 208 -0.68 -11.26 -1.97
C VAL A 208 -0.45 -12.44 -2.93
N ALA A 209 -1.37 -13.40 -3.01
CA ALA A 209 -1.26 -14.50 -3.97
C ALA A 209 -1.30 -14.02 -5.43
N LEU A 210 -2.07 -12.97 -5.74
CA LEU A 210 -2.07 -12.35 -7.06
C LEU A 210 -0.73 -11.63 -7.33
N GLU A 211 -0.18 -10.95 -6.33
CA GLU A 211 1.12 -10.27 -6.41
C GLU A 211 2.30 -11.23 -6.60
N LEU A 212 2.17 -12.50 -6.19
CA LEU A 212 3.17 -13.54 -6.45
C LEU A 212 3.31 -13.90 -7.94
N ILE A 213 2.35 -13.52 -8.79
CA ILE A 213 2.43 -13.80 -10.22
C ILE A 213 3.50 -12.88 -10.84
N PRO A 214 4.63 -13.44 -11.33
CA PRO A 214 5.68 -12.63 -11.93
C PRO A 214 5.12 -11.91 -13.17
N LEU A 215 5.69 -10.75 -13.50
CA LEU A 215 5.26 -9.82 -14.55
C LEU A 215 3.98 -9.02 -14.24
N PHE A 216 2.99 -9.63 -13.58
CA PHE A 216 1.71 -8.97 -13.27
C PHE A 216 1.64 -8.38 -11.85
N ASN A 217 2.64 -8.65 -11.00
CA ASN A 217 2.72 -8.14 -9.64
C ASN A 217 2.38 -6.64 -9.53
N LEU A 218 3.05 -5.80 -10.33
CA LEU A 218 2.82 -4.35 -10.32
C LEU A 218 1.38 -3.99 -10.68
N LEU A 219 0.76 -4.67 -11.65
CA LEU A 219 -0.64 -4.46 -11.99
C LEU A 219 -1.56 -4.86 -10.84
N PHE A 220 -1.31 -6.03 -10.25
CA PHE A 220 -2.13 -6.56 -9.16
C PHE A 220 -2.07 -5.70 -7.91
N MET A 221 -0.90 -5.12 -7.60
CA MET A 221 -0.73 -4.13 -6.53
C MET A 221 -1.72 -2.96 -6.69
N TRP A 222 -1.92 -2.44 -7.90
CA TRP A 222 -2.89 -1.37 -8.15
C TRP A 222 -4.34 -1.86 -8.10
N THR A 223 -4.64 -3.04 -8.65
CA THR A 223 -6.01 -3.60 -8.59
C THR A 223 -6.41 -3.99 -7.17
N ASN A 224 -5.45 -4.36 -6.31
CA ASN A 224 -5.66 -4.65 -4.90
C ASN A 224 -6.10 -3.40 -4.13
N VAL A 225 -5.55 -2.22 -4.46
CA VAL A 225 -6.01 -0.93 -3.92
C VAL A 225 -7.47 -0.66 -4.31
N VAL A 226 -7.84 -0.91 -5.57
CA VAL A 226 -9.22 -0.79 -6.05
C VAL A 226 -10.14 -1.77 -5.30
N GLY A 227 -9.71 -3.03 -5.14
CA GLY A 227 -10.44 -4.04 -4.38
C GLY A 227 -10.64 -3.65 -2.91
N ALA A 228 -9.61 -3.09 -2.27
CA ALA A 228 -9.68 -2.58 -0.91
C ALA A 228 -10.69 -1.41 -0.81
N ALA A 229 -10.68 -0.49 -1.78
CA ALA A 229 -11.66 0.61 -1.84
C ALA A 229 -13.10 0.08 -1.98
N LEU A 230 -13.32 -0.94 -2.82
CA LEU A 230 -14.63 -1.58 -2.94
C LEU A 230 -15.08 -2.25 -1.64
N TYR A 231 -14.17 -2.95 -0.95
CA TYR A 231 -14.45 -3.58 0.33
C TYR A 231 -14.83 -2.56 1.40
N VAL A 232 -14.09 -1.46 1.47
CA VAL A 232 -14.36 -0.36 2.37
C VAL A 232 -15.68 0.33 2.05
N GLY A 233 -15.97 0.57 0.77
CA GLY A 233 -17.25 1.12 0.31
C GLY A 233 -18.44 0.26 0.75
N ASP A 234 -18.37 -1.06 0.55
CA ASP A 234 -19.38 -2.01 1.04
C ASP A 234 -19.55 -1.93 2.57
N LYS A 235 -18.44 -1.80 3.32
CA LYS A 235 -18.45 -1.70 4.80
C LYS A 235 -19.12 -0.42 5.25
N TYR A 236 -18.86 0.68 4.54
CA TYR A 236 -19.46 1.98 4.80
C TYR A 236 -20.97 1.98 4.56
N GLU A 237 -21.42 1.53 3.37
CA GLU A 237 -22.85 1.46 3.05
C GLU A 237 -23.64 0.56 4.01
N LYS A 238 -23.02 -0.54 4.46
CA LYS A 238 -23.62 -1.43 5.47
C LYS A 238 -23.80 -0.70 6.80
N ASN A 239 -22.77 0.00 7.28
CA ASN A 239 -22.84 0.72 8.55
C ASN A 239 -23.92 1.79 8.54
N GLU A 240 -24.10 2.51 7.43
CA GLU A 240 -25.16 3.50 7.32
C GLU A 240 -26.57 2.90 7.35
N LYS A 241 -26.78 1.78 6.65
CA LYS A 241 -28.05 1.05 6.71
C LYS A 241 -28.36 0.59 8.13
N GLU A 242 -27.35 0.17 8.89
CA GLU A 242 -27.53 -0.22 10.29
C GLU A 242 -27.81 0.98 11.21
N ILE A 243 -27.19 2.15 10.98
CA ILE A 243 -27.50 3.39 11.71
C ILE A 243 -28.94 3.83 11.44
N MET A 244 -29.36 3.84 10.16
CA MET A 244 -30.73 4.18 9.77
C MET A 244 -31.77 3.22 10.39
N LYS A 245 -31.49 1.92 10.41
CA LYS A 245 -32.35 0.94 11.09
C LYS A 245 -32.47 1.21 12.59
N ARG A 246 -31.36 1.53 13.26
CA ARG A 246 -31.35 1.86 14.70
C ARG A 246 -32.14 3.13 15.00
N GLN A 247 -32.00 4.16 14.17
CA GLN A 247 -32.77 5.40 14.28
C GLN A 247 -34.27 5.16 14.05
N ASN A 248 -34.63 4.37 13.04
CA ASN A 248 -36.04 4.02 12.79
C ASN A 248 -36.63 3.19 13.94
N ALA A 249 -35.85 2.29 14.54
CA ALA A 249 -36.26 1.51 15.70
C ALA A 249 -36.45 2.38 16.95
N SER A 250 -35.56 3.35 17.22
CA SER A 250 -35.72 4.27 18.35
C SER A 250 -36.95 5.16 18.18
N MET A 251 -37.15 5.75 16.99
CA MET A 251 -38.34 6.58 16.70
C MET A 251 -39.65 5.78 16.85
N SER A 252 -39.67 4.53 16.40
CA SER A 252 -40.85 3.66 16.55
C SER A 252 -41.15 3.32 18.01
N THR A 253 -40.11 3.19 18.84
CA THR A 253 -40.24 2.90 20.27
C THR A 253 -40.76 4.13 21.02
N GLU A 254 -40.26 5.33 20.71
CA GLU A 254 -40.72 6.60 21.28
C GLU A 254 -42.19 6.89 20.92
N ALA A 255 -42.58 6.69 19.65
CA ALA A 255 -43.96 6.86 19.22
C ALA A 255 -44.95 5.90 19.92
N LEU A 256 -44.53 4.67 20.21
CA LEU A 256 -45.34 3.70 20.97
C LEU A 256 -45.51 4.07 22.45
N VAL A 257 -44.56 4.82 23.02
CA VAL A 257 -44.64 5.32 24.40
C VAL A 257 -45.59 6.52 24.47
N GLU A 258 -45.55 7.44 23.51
CA GLU A 258 -46.47 8.58 23.45
C GLU A 258 -47.93 8.17 23.26
N ILE A 259 -48.22 7.14 22.46
CA ILE A 259 -49.62 6.66 22.26
C ILE A 259 -50.21 5.99 23.50
N LYS A 260 -49.35 5.50 24.42
CA LYS A 260 -49.78 4.83 25.66
C LYS A 260 -49.91 5.77 26.86
N CYS A 261 -49.49 7.03 26.72
CA CYS A 261 -49.61 8.06 27.75
C CYS A 261 -50.83 8.93 27.50
#